data_AF-A0A5C8THA3-F1
#
_entry.id   AF-A0A5C8THA3-F1
#
_cell.length_a   1.000
_cell.length_b   1.000
_cell.length_c   1.000
_cell.angle_alpha   90.00
_cell.angle_beta   90.00
_cell.angle_gamma   90.00
#
_symmetry.space_group_name_H-M   'P 1'
#
loop_
_entity.id
_entity.type
_entity.pdbx_description
1 polymer ?
#
loop_
_entity_poly.entity_id
_entity_poly.type
_entity_poly.pdbx_seq_one_letter_code
_entity_poly.pdbx_strand_id
1 'polypeptide(L)'
;MKPGLSSPADVFAPLRDAASAAARNLGLDADVQQISPEHWQRVLAAVEARSRMRGFHLPEGWREELADQMGRFDGAATTGPES
;
A
#
# COMPACT_ATOMS: atom_id res chain seq x y z
N MET A 1 -15.48 28.76 -2.56
CA MET A 1 -15.02 27.54 -3.26
C MET A 1 -14.45 26.60 -2.21
N LYS A 2 -15.10 25.47 -1.96
CA LYS A 2 -14.57 24.44 -1.06
C LYS A 2 -13.63 23.57 -1.89
N PRO A 3 -12.32 23.47 -1.61
CA PRO A 3 -11.53 22.43 -2.25
C PRO A 3 -12.15 21.10 -1.84
N GLY A 4 -12.55 20.33 -2.85
CA GLY A 4 -13.20 19.05 -2.66
C GLY A 4 -12.35 18.18 -1.76
N LEU A 5 -13.03 17.41 -0.92
CA LEU A 5 -12.47 16.34 -0.12
C LEU A 5 -11.63 15.45 -1.06
N SER A 6 -10.32 15.69 -1.17
CA SER A 6 -9.37 14.68 -1.61
C SER A 6 -9.42 13.61 -0.54
N SER A 7 -10.34 12.67 -0.73
CA SER A 7 -10.46 11.49 0.11
C SER A 7 -9.08 10.85 0.20
N PRO A 8 -8.65 10.34 1.36
CA PRO A 8 -7.34 9.69 1.47
C PRO A 8 -7.12 8.64 0.36
N ALA A 9 -8.19 7.94 -0.05
CA ALA A 9 -8.19 7.02 -1.19
C ALA A 9 -7.69 7.62 -2.52
N ASP A 10 -7.88 8.92 -2.77
CA ASP A 10 -7.45 9.61 -3.99
C ASP A 10 -5.96 9.96 -3.94
N VAL A 11 -5.44 10.29 -2.75
CA VAL A 11 -4.01 10.56 -2.49
C VAL A 11 -3.19 9.28 -2.60
N PHE A 12 -3.75 8.15 -2.20
CA PHE A 12 -3.09 6.84 -2.23
C PHE A 12 -3.27 6.06 -3.52
N ALA A 13 -4.16 6.46 -4.43
CA ALA A 13 -4.33 5.85 -5.75
C ALA A 13 -2.99 5.65 -6.51
N PRO A 14 -2.10 6.66 -6.63
CA PRO A 14 -0.81 6.45 -7.29
C PRO A 14 0.14 5.53 -6.52
N LEU A 15 0.06 5.48 -5.19
CA LEU A 15 0.85 4.54 -4.38
C LEU A 15 0.38 3.10 -4.59
N ARG A 16 -0.94 2.89 -4.68
CA ARG A 16 -1.55 1.57 -4.90
C ARG A 16 -1.22 1.00 -6.27
N ASP A 17 -1.25 1.86 -7.30
CA ASP A 17 -0.78 1.51 -8.65
C ASP A 17 0.71 1.16 -8.64
N ALA A 18 1.54 1.99 -8.01
CA ALA A 18 2.97 1.74 -7.89
C ALA A 18 3.27 0.44 -7.12
N ALA A 19 2.51 0.13 -6.07
CA ALA A 19 2.65 -1.09 -5.28
C ALA A 19 2.25 -2.33 -6.09
N SER A 20 1.11 -2.26 -6.80
CA SER A 20 0.65 -3.34 -7.68
C SER A 20 1.65 -3.60 -8.80
N ALA A 21 2.15 -2.54 -9.45
CA ALA A 21 3.17 -2.66 -10.48
C ALA A 21 4.50 -3.18 -9.92
N ALA A 22 4.88 -2.82 -8.69
CA ALA A 22 6.09 -3.34 -8.05
C ALA A 22 5.96 -4.84 -7.71
N ALA A 23 4.81 -5.26 -7.16
CA ALA A 23 4.51 -6.66 -6.89
C ALA A 23 4.58 -7.51 -8.17
N ARG A 24 3.92 -7.04 -9.25
CA ARG A 24 3.97 -7.72 -10.56
C ARG A 24 5.39 -7.82 -11.13
N ASN A 25 6.21 -6.77 -11.00
CA ASN A 25 7.61 -6.79 -11.46
C ASN A 25 8.47 -7.78 -10.66
N LEU A 26 8.15 -8.00 -9.39
CA LEU A 26 8.83 -8.99 -8.53
C LEU A 26 8.35 -10.42 -8.80
N GLY A 27 7.46 -10.64 -9.79
CA GLY A 27 6.85 -11.94 -10.06
C GLY A 27 5.84 -12.35 -9.00
N LEU A 28 5.41 -11.40 -8.15
CA LEU A 28 4.43 -11.60 -7.10
C LEU A 28 3.04 -11.34 -7.70
N ASP A 29 2.66 -12.20 -8.64
CA ASP A 29 1.31 -12.23 -9.24
C ASP A 29 0.28 -12.74 -8.22
N ALA A 30 0.76 -13.45 -7.20
CA ALA A 30 -0.02 -13.87 -6.04
C ALA A 30 -0.41 -12.68 -5.18
N ASP A 31 -1.65 -12.74 -4.68
CA ASP A 31 -2.32 -11.80 -3.80
C ASP A 31 -1.35 -11.06 -2.88
N VAL A 32 -1.41 -9.72 -2.85
CA VAL A 32 -0.44 -8.89 -2.10
C VAL A 32 -0.52 -9.14 -0.59
N GLN A 33 -1.55 -9.88 -0.15
CA GLN A 33 -1.70 -10.43 1.19
C GLN A 33 -0.73 -11.59 1.49
N GLN A 34 -0.25 -12.32 0.47
CA GLN A 34 0.56 -13.54 0.60
C GLN A 34 2.07 -13.33 0.41
N ILE A 35 2.50 -12.14 0.01
CA ILE A 35 3.92 -11.83 -0.18
C ILE A 35 4.68 -11.79 1.14
N SER A 36 5.85 -12.41 1.26
CA SER A 36 6.66 -12.36 2.48
C SER A 36 6.99 -10.92 2.94
N PRO A 37 7.26 -10.68 4.24
CA PRO A 37 7.63 -9.35 4.75
C PRO A 37 8.88 -8.78 4.05
N GLU A 38 9.86 -9.60 3.67
CA GLU A 38 11.01 -9.15 2.88
C GLU A 38 10.62 -8.69 1.46
N HIS A 39 9.66 -9.37 0.82
CA HIS A 39 9.13 -8.94 -0.47
C HIS A 39 8.32 -7.66 -0.34
N TRP A 40 7.58 -7.49 0.76
CA TRP A 40 6.86 -6.25 1.05
C TRP A 40 7.79 -5.05 1.20
N GLN A 41 8.90 -5.21 1.92
CA GLN A 41 9.93 -4.18 2.04
C GLN A 41 10.47 -3.74 0.67
N ARG A 42 10.64 -4.68 -0.27
CA ARG A 42 11.05 -4.35 -1.65
C ARG A 42 9.96 -3.59 -2.41
N VAL A 43 8.68 -3.97 -2.23
CA VAL A 43 7.54 -3.25 -2.81
C VAL A 43 7.50 -1.82 -2.27
N LEU A 44 7.63 -1.62 -0.96
CA LEU A 44 7.69 -0.29 -0.34
C LEU A 44 8.85 0.54 -0.88
N ALA A 45 10.05 -0.02 -0.99
CA ALA A 45 11.20 0.69 -1.56
C ALA A 45 10.95 1.12 -3.02
N ALA A 46 10.30 0.28 -3.82
CA ALA A 46 9.93 0.62 -5.20
C ALA A 46 8.85 1.72 -5.27
N VAL A 47 7.86 1.70 -4.37
CA VAL A 47 6.84 2.74 -4.25
C VAL A 47 7.46 4.07 -3.84
N GLU A 48 8.39 4.05 -2.88
CA GLU A 48 9.11 5.24 -2.42
C GLU A 48 9.94 5.86 -3.56
N ALA A 49 10.72 5.03 -4.27
CA ALA A 49 11.52 5.48 -5.40
C ALA A 49 10.66 6.08 -6.52
N ARG A 50 9.53 5.45 -6.86
CA ARG A 50 8.60 5.95 -7.89
C ARG A 50 7.93 7.26 -7.47
N SER A 51 7.51 7.35 -6.22
CA SER A 51 6.90 8.56 -5.67
C SER A 51 7.89 9.72 -5.72
N ARG A 52 9.15 9.47 -5.32
CA ARG A 52 10.22 10.46 -5.42
C ARG A 52 10.53 10.88 -6.86
N MET A 53 10.57 9.92 -7.80
CA MET A 53 10.75 10.23 -9.24
C MET A 53 9.60 11.07 -9.81
N ARG A 54 8.37 10.84 -9.34
CA ARG A 54 7.16 11.60 -9.73
C ARG A 54 7.04 12.95 -9.01
N GLY A 55 7.93 13.26 -8.07
CA GLY A 55 7.83 14.45 -7.22
C GLY A 55 6.68 14.39 -6.21
N PHE A 56 6.14 13.21 -5.94
CA PHE A 56 5.06 13.01 -4.98
C PHE A 56 5.63 12.94 -3.56
N HIS A 57 5.09 13.76 -2.66
CA HIS A 57 5.49 13.77 -1.27
C HIS A 57 4.73 12.69 -0.51
N LEU A 58 5.46 11.72 0.04
CA LEU A 58 4.88 10.63 0.80
C LEU A 58 4.43 11.15 2.18
N PRO A 59 3.15 10.99 2.56
CA PRO A 59 2.68 11.39 3.88
C PRO A 59 3.29 10.50 4.97
N GLU A 60 3.38 11.00 6.20
CA GLU A 60 3.77 10.17 7.34
C GLU A 60 2.75 9.02 7.52
N GLY A 61 3.23 7.81 7.85
CA GLY A 61 2.35 6.62 7.96
C GLY A 61 1.92 6.00 6.64
N TRP A 62 2.41 6.47 5.48
CA TRP A 62 2.01 5.93 4.17
C TRP A 62 2.22 4.43 4.00
N ARG A 63 3.17 3.83 4.74
CA ARG A 63 3.47 2.40 4.67
C ARG A 63 2.37 1.57 5.33
N GLU A 64 1.88 2.02 6.49
CA GLU A 64 0.76 1.39 7.20
C GLU A 64 -0.54 1.56 6.42
N GLU A 65 -0.83 2.78 5.94
CA GLU A 65 -2.03 3.05 5.12
C GLU A 65 -2.04 2.29 3.80
N LEU A 66 -0.86 2.11 3.18
CA LEU A 66 -0.73 1.29 1.97
C LEU A 66 -0.88 -0.19 2.28
N ALA A 67 -0.39 -0.66 3.44
CA ALA A 67 -0.60 -2.04 3.88
C ALA A 67 -2.10 -2.31 4.11
N ASP A 68 -2.80 -1.42 4.82
CA ASP A 68 -4.24 -1.48 5.07
C ASP A 68 -5.03 -1.53 3.76
N GLN A 69 -4.76 -0.59 2.83
CA GLN A 69 -5.43 -0.55 1.53
C GLN A 69 -5.14 -1.75 0.63
N MET A 70 -4.02 -2.44 0.84
CA MET A 70 -3.66 -3.67 0.12
C MET A 70 -4.15 -4.92 0.86
N GLY A 71 -4.94 -4.77 1.93
CA GLY A 71 -5.47 -5.88 2.73
C GLY A 71 -4.39 -6.58 3.55
N ARG A 72 -3.18 -6.02 3.67
CA ARG A 72 -2.14 -6.49 4.58
C ARG A 72 -2.39 -5.96 5.99
N PHE A 73 -3.51 -6.34 6.56
CA PHE A 73 -3.61 -6.31 8.01
C PHE A 73 -2.73 -7.43 8.54
N ASP A 74 -1.72 -7.12 9.35
CA ASP A 74 -1.11 -8.11 10.23
C ASP A 74 -2.23 -8.54 11.19
N GLY A 75 -2.94 -9.60 10.81
CA GLY A 75 -4.04 -10.17 11.56
C GLY A 75 -3.55 -10.85 12.83
N ALA A 76 -2.96 -10.10 13.75
CA ALA A 76 -3.08 -10.42 15.16
C ALA A 76 -4.50 -10.05 15.61
N ALA A 77 -5.40 -11.02 15.40
CA ALA A 77 -6.67 -11.22 16.11
C ALA A 77 -7.76 -10.13 16.04
N THR A 78 -8.72 -10.36 15.15
CA THR A 78 -10.11 -10.44 15.60
C THR A 78 -10.80 -11.62 14.91
N THR A 79 -10.36 -12.82 15.29
CA THR A 79 -11.30 -13.95 15.33
C THR A 79 -12.19 -13.70 16.53
N GLY A 80 -13.47 -13.51 16.25
CA GLY A 80 -14.51 -13.52 17.24
C GLY A 80 -15.90 -13.37 16.63
N PRO A 81 -16.36 -14.29 15.77
CA PRO A 81 -17.76 -14.67 15.85
C PRO A 81 -17.94 -15.69 16.98
N GLU A 82 -19.09 -15.62 17.66
CA GLU A 82 -19.72 -16.68 18.46
C GLU A 82 -19.56 -16.65 20.00
N SER A 83 -20.49 -15.95 20.67
CA SER A 83 -21.54 -16.57 21.51
C SER A 83 -22.58 -15.53 21.94
#